data_AF-A0A947F0R1-F1
#
_entry.id   AF-A0A947F0R1-F1
#
_cell.length_a   1.000
_cell.length_b   1.000
_cell.length_c   1.000
_cell.angle_alpha   90.00
_cell.angle_beta   90.00
_cell.angle_gamma   90.00
#
_symmetry.space_group_name_H-M   'P 1'
#
loop_
_entity.id
_entity.type
_entity.pdbx_description
1 polymer ?
#
loop_
_entity_poly.entity_id
_entity_poly.type
_entity_poly.pdbx_seq_one_letter_code
_entity_poly.pdbx_strand_id
1 'polypeptide(L)'
;MTSIKDLHKDDKPREKLAVKGVQALKNDELLSVLLGSGVQGKDVRKLAREIVSMLDSNFDDLTLDKLCNIHGLGIAKASQILASIELSKRYLIRTNKRITSAKDVYDELKAFSTKNQEHFLTITLDGASHIIN
;
A
#
# COMPACT_ATOMS: atom_id res chain seq x y z
N MET A 1 21.87 -13.92 -12.77
CA MET A 1 20.92 -13.19 -11.91
C MET A 1 20.90 -13.87 -10.55
N THR A 2 21.09 -13.11 -9.47
CA THR A 2 21.28 -13.61 -8.10
C THR A 2 19.94 -14.05 -7.50
N SER A 3 19.81 -15.35 -7.20
CA SER A 3 18.64 -15.91 -6.52
C SER A 3 18.55 -15.37 -5.09
N ILE A 4 17.39 -15.44 -4.45
CA ILE A 4 17.28 -15.15 -3.00
C ILE A 4 18.25 -16.00 -2.18
N LYS A 5 18.54 -17.22 -2.65
CA LYS A 5 19.48 -18.12 -2.00
C LYS A 5 20.91 -17.58 -2.00
N ASP A 6 21.24 -16.73 -2.97
CA ASP A 6 22.57 -16.18 -3.20
C ASP A 6 22.75 -14.80 -2.55
N LEU A 7 21.70 -14.25 -1.91
CA LEU A 7 21.78 -13.02 -1.14
C LEU A 7 22.49 -13.28 0.19
N HIS A 8 23.28 -12.29 0.63
CA HIS A 8 23.74 -12.23 2.01
C HIS A 8 22.54 -12.31 2.95
N LYS A 9 22.71 -12.94 4.11
CA LYS A 9 21.60 -13.20 5.04
C LYS A 9 20.81 -11.93 5.36
N ASP A 10 21.51 -10.82 5.59
CA ASP A 10 20.91 -9.54 5.96
C ASP A 10 20.27 -8.77 4.79
N ASP A 11 20.46 -9.25 3.55
CA ASP A 11 19.83 -8.68 2.36
C ASP A 11 18.58 -9.47 1.93
N LYS A 12 18.30 -10.61 2.56
CA LYS A 12 17.05 -11.33 2.35
C LYS A 12 15.90 -10.51 2.94
N PRO A 13 14.74 -10.39 2.26
CA PRO A 13 13.73 -9.39 2.64
C PRO A 13 13.23 -9.47 4.09
N ARG A 14 13.02 -10.68 4.63
CA ARG A 14 12.51 -10.85 6.00
C ARG A 14 13.56 -10.51 7.05
N GLU A 15 14.79 -10.92 6.80
CA GLU A 15 15.95 -10.65 7.63
C GLU A 15 16.32 -9.16 7.60
N LYS A 16 16.32 -8.56 6.40
CA LYS A 16 16.50 -7.12 6.19
C LYS A 16 15.44 -6.31 6.94
N LEU A 17 14.17 -6.74 6.90
CA LEU A 17 13.09 -6.11 7.66
C LEU A 17 13.36 -6.18 9.16
N ALA A 18 13.81 -7.33 9.67
CA ALA A 18 14.11 -7.51 11.09
C ALA A 18 15.29 -6.67 11.58
N VAL A 19 16.32 -6.47 10.75
CA VAL A 19 17.55 -5.75 11.14
C VAL A 19 17.47 -4.25 10.86
N LYS A 20 16.92 -3.86 9.70
CA LYS A 20 16.95 -2.47 9.19
C LYS A 20 15.59 -1.78 9.19
N GLY A 21 14.51 -2.50 9.53
CA GLY A 21 13.15 -1.97 9.54
C GLY A 21 12.47 -1.99 8.17
N VAL A 22 11.14 -1.81 8.17
CA VAL A 22 10.30 -1.89 6.97
C VAL A 22 10.65 -0.81 5.92
N GLN A 23 11.13 0.35 6.37
CA GLN A 23 11.47 1.49 5.52
C GLN A 23 12.71 1.22 4.64
N ALA A 24 13.52 0.22 4.99
CA ALA A 24 14.68 -0.16 4.19
C ALA A 24 14.33 -1.04 2.98
N LEU A 25 13.09 -1.53 2.88
CA LEU A 25 12.64 -2.43 1.83
C LEU A 25 12.11 -1.65 0.62
N LYS A 26 12.45 -2.12 -0.57
CA LYS A 26 11.82 -1.71 -1.82
C LYS A 26 10.43 -2.35 -1.98
N ASN A 27 9.61 -1.83 -2.89
CA ASN A 27 8.26 -2.37 -3.15
C ASN A 27 8.26 -3.87 -3.47
N ASP A 28 9.19 -4.36 -4.28
CA ASP A 28 9.31 -5.79 -4.59
C ASP A 28 9.78 -6.62 -3.39
N GLU A 29 10.58 -6.04 -2.49
CA GLU A 29 10.98 -6.68 -1.24
C GLU A 29 9.82 -6.75 -0.24
N LEU A 30 9.03 -5.68 -0.09
CA LEU A 30 7.81 -5.65 0.72
C LEU A 30 6.83 -6.72 0.28
N LEU A 31 6.59 -6.79 -1.03
CA LEU A 31 5.69 -7.80 -1.59
C LEU A 31 6.29 -9.21 -1.48
N SER A 32 7.61 -9.37 -1.57
CA SER A 32 8.26 -10.66 -1.33
C SER A 32 8.06 -11.15 0.11
N VAL A 33 8.07 -10.25 1.10
CA VAL A 33 7.77 -10.59 2.51
C VAL A 33 6.34 -11.10 2.64
N LEU A 34 5.37 -10.39 2.04
CA LEU A 34 3.96 -10.79 2.05
C LEU A 34 3.77 -12.16 1.40
N LEU A 35 4.22 -12.33 0.15
CA LEU A 35 4.06 -13.58 -0.60
C LEU A 35 4.74 -14.78 0.07
N GLY A 36 5.86 -14.53 0.77
CA GLY A 36 6.62 -15.48 1.57
C GLY A 36 7.39 -16.54 0.80
N SER A 37 6.88 -16.98 -0.36
CA SER A 37 7.51 -17.96 -1.22
C SER A 37 7.25 -17.67 -2.70
N GLY A 38 8.12 -18.19 -3.56
CA GLY A 38 7.93 -18.13 -5.01
C GLY A 38 6.89 -19.16 -5.47
N VAL A 39 6.91 -19.44 -6.75
CA VAL A 39 6.18 -20.52 -7.40
C VAL A 39 7.13 -21.37 -8.21
N GLN A 40 6.65 -22.52 -8.71
CA GLN A 40 7.45 -23.33 -9.62
C GLN A 40 7.89 -22.48 -10.83
N GLY A 41 9.19 -22.51 -11.13
CA GLY A 41 9.77 -21.73 -12.24
C GLY A 41 10.01 -20.24 -11.97
N LYS A 42 9.53 -19.66 -10.85
CA LYS A 42 9.68 -18.23 -10.56
C LYS A 42 9.94 -17.99 -9.06
N ASP A 43 11.11 -17.47 -8.72
CA ASP A 43 11.41 -17.08 -7.34
C ASP A 43 10.52 -15.91 -6.87
N VAL A 44 10.40 -15.73 -5.56
CA VAL A 44 9.48 -14.74 -4.98
C VAL A 44 9.84 -13.30 -5.38
N ARG A 45 11.12 -12.97 -5.63
CA ARG A 45 11.50 -11.62 -6.06
C ARG A 45 11.08 -11.34 -7.49
N LYS A 46 11.22 -12.33 -8.39
CA LYS A 46 10.73 -12.22 -9.76
C LYS A 46 9.21 -12.07 -9.78
N LEU A 47 8.50 -12.91 -9.02
CA LEU A 47 7.04 -12.83 -8.89
C LEU A 47 6.62 -11.47 -8.32
N ALA A 48 7.27 -11.00 -7.26
CA ALA A 48 6.97 -9.72 -6.65
C ALA A 48 7.17 -8.54 -7.62
N ARG A 49 8.27 -8.52 -8.39
CA ARG A 49 8.51 -7.46 -9.38
C ARG A 49 7.45 -7.41 -10.48
N GLU A 50 7.00 -8.56 -10.96
CA GLU A 50 5.94 -8.64 -11.96
C GLU A 50 4.61 -8.09 -11.44
N ILE A 51 4.25 -8.43 -10.20
CA ILE A 51 3.05 -7.90 -9.57
C ILE A 51 3.19 -6.39 -9.34
N VAL A 52 4.33 -5.91 -8.83
CA VAL A 52 4.58 -4.46 -8.65
C VAL A 52 4.44 -3.73 -9.99
N SER A 53 5.04 -4.24 -11.06
CA SER A 53 4.90 -3.64 -12.40
C SER A 53 3.46 -3.59 -12.89
N MET A 54 2.65 -4.61 -12.57
CA MET A 54 1.22 -4.65 -12.91
C MET A 54 0.42 -3.64 -12.09
N LEU A 55 0.71 -3.52 -10.79
CA LEU A 55 0.11 -2.52 -9.90
C LEU A 55 0.45 -1.10 -10.36
N ASP A 56 1.71 -0.83 -10.70
CA ASP A 56 2.17 0.50 -11.15
C ASP A 56 1.47 0.95 -12.44
N SER A 57 1.07 0.01 -13.30
CA SER A 57 0.45 0.32 -14.60
C SER A 57 -1.08 0.31 -14.58
N ASN A 58 -1.71 -0.49 -13.71
CA ASN A 58 -3.16 -0.77 -13.76
C ASN A 58 -3.80 -0.91 -12.38
N PHE A 59 -3.39 -0.08 -11.40
CA PHE A 59 -3.89 -0.18 -10.03
C PHE A 59 -5.41 -0.04 -9.90
N ASP A 60 -6.02 0.88 -10.66
CA ASP A 60 -7.44 1.22 -10.52
C ASP A 60 -8.37 0.09 -10.98
N ASP A 61 -7.93 -0.71 -11.95
CA ASP A 61 -8.70 -1.85 -12.44
C ASP A 61 -8.25 -3.18 -11.81
N LEU A 62 -7.62 -3.15 -10.63
CA LEU A 62 -7.12 -4.36 -9.98
C LEU A 62 -8.27 -5.24 -9.47
N THR A 63 -8.35 -6.46 -9.97
CA THR A 63 -9.33 -7.46 -9.54
C THR A 63 -8.66 -8.77 -9.12
N LEU A 64 -9.40 -9.61 -8.39
CA LEU A 64 -8.94 -10.95 -8.02
C LEU A 64 -8.59 -11.78 -9.27
N ASP A 65 -9.42 -11.74 -10.30
CA ASP A 65 -9.20 -12.50 -11.54
C ASP A 65 -7.94 -12.03 -12.29
N LYS A 66 -7.69 -10.71 -12.35
CA LYS A 66 -6.48 -10.17 -12.97
C LYS A 66 -5.21 -10.60 -12.23
N LEU A 67 -5.25 -10.65 -10.90
CA LEU A 67 -4.14 -11.18 -10.12
C LEU A 67 -3.99 -12.69 -10.35
N CYS A 68 -5.09 -13.44 -10.37
CA CYS A 68 -5.09 -14.88 -10.64
C CYS A 68 -4.54 -15.25 -12.03
N ASN A 69 -4.60 -14.34 -13.00
CA ASN A 69 -4.00 -14.53 -14.32
C ASN A 69 -2.47 -14.46 -14.31
N ILE A 70 -1.83 -13.96 -13.25
CA ILE A 70 -0.38 -14.02 -13.10
C ILE A 70 0.03 -15.46 -12.78
N HIS A 71 0.96 -16.01 -13.58
CA HIS A 71 1.42 -17.38 -13.41
C HIS A 71 1.92 -17.65 -11.98
N GLY A 72 1.26 -18.60 -11.31
CA GLY A 72 1.56 -19.03 -9.95
C GLY A 72 0.88 -18.21 -8.84
N LEU A 73 0.06 -17.22 -9.20
CA LEU A 73 -0.65 -16.39 -8.23
C LEU A 73 -2.10 -16.85 -8.05
N GLY A 74 -2.31 -18.06 -7.53
CA GLY A 74 -3.65 -18.55 -7.25
C GLY A 74 -4.41 -17.73 -6.19
N ILE A 75 -5.69 -18.06 -5.99
CA ILE A 75 -6.63 -17.35 -5.11
C ILE A 75 -6.01 -16.96 -3.77
N ALA A 76 -5.30 -17.88 -3.09
CA ALA A 76 -4.71 -17.61 -1.79
C ALA A 76 -3.75 -16.40 -1.78
N LYS A 77 -2.78 -16.36 -2.71
CA LYS A 77 -1.81 -15.25 -2.79
C LYS A 77 -2.43 -13.99 -3.37
N ALA A 78 -3.35 -14.11 -4.31
CA ALA A 78 -4.08 -12.98 -4.88
C ALA A 78 -4.96 -12.27 -3.83
N SER A 79 -5.74 -13.04 -3.05
CA SER A 79 -6.55 -12.52 -1.94
C SER A 79 -5.68 -11.88 -0.85
N GLN A 80 -4.50 -12.42 -0.57
CA GLN A 80 -3.57 -11.83 0.39
C GLN A 80 -3.13 -10.41 -0.04
N ILE A 81 -2.87 -10.19 -1.33
CA ILE A 81 -2.49 -8.89 -1.87
C ILE A 81 -3.66 -7.90 -1.75
N LEU A 82 -4.85 -8.31 -2.22
CA LEU A 82 -6.04 -7.45 -2.14
C LEU A 82 -6.39 -7.09 -0.70
N ALA A 83 -6.32 -8.05 0.23
CA ALA A 83 -6.55 -7.82 1.64
C ALA A 83 -5.53 -6.82 2.23
N SER A 84 -4.26 -6.91 1.82
CA SER A 84 -3.21 -5.99 2.28
C SER A 84 -3.45 -4.54 1.80
N ILE A 85 -3.88 -4.39 0.54
CA ILE A 85 -4.24 -3.08 -0.04
C ILE A 85 -5.49 -2.51 0.66
N GLU A 86 -6.53 -3.31 0.84
CA GLU A 86 -7.73 -2.85 1.52
C GLU A 86 -7.45 -2.46 2.98
N LEU A 87 -6.59 -3.22 3.67
CA LEU A 87 -6.16 -2.88 5.02
C LEU A 87 -5.42 -1.54 5.05
N SER A 88 -4.51 -1.29 4.10
CA SER A 88 -3.79 -0.03 4.03
C SER A 88 -4.76 1.14 3.77
N LYS A 89 -5.74 0.99 2.86
CA LYS A 89 -6.79 1.98 2.65
C LYS A 89 -7.55 2.29 3.95
N ARG A 90 -7.94 1.28 4.72
CA ARG A 90 -8.68 1.46 5.98
C ARG A 90 -7.90 2.15 7.08
N TYR A 91 -6.57 2.00 7.13
CA TYR A 91 -5.75 2.60 8.20
C TYR A 91 -5.05 3.90 7.79
N LEU A 92 -4.83 4.11 6.49
CA LEU A 92 -4.09 5.27 5.98
C LEU A 92 -5.00 6.31 5.31
N ILE A 93 -6.09 5.89 4.67
CA ILE A 93 -7.04 6.80 3.99
C ILE A 93 -8.20 7.17 4.92
N ARG A 94 -8.47 6.38 5.97
CA ARG A 94 -9.39 6.83 7.04
C ARG A 94 -8.74 7.92 7.88
N THR A 95 -8.91 9.16 7.47
CA THR A 95 -9.24 10.19 8.45
C THR A 95 -10.61 9.85 9.02
N ASN A 96 -10.63 9.18 10.17
CA ASN A 96 -11.85 9.04 10.99
C ASN A 96 -12.35 10.40 11.52
N LYS A 97 -11.76 11.53 11.08
CA LYS A 97 -12.28 12.86 11.36
C LYS A 97 -13.56 13.05 10.57
N ARG A 98 -14.65 13.05 11.32
CA ARG A 98 -15.98 13.33 10.85
C ARG A 98 -16.29 14.80 11.09
N ILE A 99 -16.80 15.48 10.08
CA ILE A 99 -17.34 16.82 10.23
C ILE A 99 -18.80 16.68 10.67
N THR A 100 -19.07 16.92 11.95
CA THR A 100 -20.42 16.87 12.53
C THR A 100 -20.91 18.25 12.98
N SER A 101 -20.01 19.23 13.05
CA SER A 101 -20.29 20.59 13.49
C SER A 101 -19.35 21.60 12.84
N ALA A 102 -19.70 22.89 12.96
CA ALA A 102 -18.83 24.00 12.53
C ALA A 102 -17.47 24.00 13.27
N LYS A 103 -17.41 23.47 14.50
CA LYS A 103 -16.17 23.35 15.27
C LYS A 103 -15.19 22.40 14.61
N ASP A 104 -15.66 21.30 14.03
CA ASP A 104 -14.81 20.31 13.35
C ASP A 104 -14.15 20.93 12.11
N VAL A 105 -14.89 21.76 11.37
CA VAL A 105 -14.37 22.52 10.22
C VAL A 105 -13.30 23.51 10.67
N TYR A 106 -13.56 24.27 11.75
CA TYR A 106 -12.57 25.20 12.30
C TYR A 106 -11.30 24.48 12.75
N ASP A 107 -11.43 23.36 13.48
CA ASP A 107 -10.28 22.60 13.99
C ASP A 107 -9.41 22.04 12.86
N GLU A 108 -10.00 21.71 11.71
CA GLU A 108 -9.27 21.26 10.52
C GLU A 108 -8.55 22.43 9.81
N LEU A 109 -9.20 23.58 9.69
CA LEU A 109 -8.68 24.72 8.93
C LEU A 109 -7.90 25.74 9.78
N LYS A 110 -7.81 25.55 11.11
CA LYS A 110 -7.20 26.54 12.03
C LYS A 110 -5.76 26.92 11.66
N ALA A 111 -5.01 26.05 10.99
CA ALA A 111 -3.66 26.35 10.52
C ALA A 111 -3.61 27.51 9.51
N PHE A 112 -4.73 27.80 8.84
CA PHE A 112 -4.87 28.91 7.89
C PHE A 112 -5.35 30.22 8.54
N SER A 113 -5.81 30.19 9.80
CA SER A 113 -6.34 31.38 10.50
C SER A 113 -5.31 32.50 10.73
N THR A 114 -4.02 32.18 10.64
CA THR A 114 -2.90 33.10 10.89
C THR A 114 -2.17 33.52 9.62
N LYS A 115 -2.70 33.15 8.43
CA LYS A 115 -2.06 33.48 7.16
C LYS A 115 -2.39 34.92 6.76
N ASN A 116 -1.39 35.62 6.21
CA ASN A 116 -1.49 37.03 5.80
C ASN A 116 -2.05 37.21 4.37
N GLN A 117 -2.56 36.14 3.75
CA GLN A 117 -3.13 36.14 2.41
C GLN A 117 -4.45 35.38 2.41
N GLU A 118 -5.36 35.74 1.49
CA GLU A 118 -6.61 35.01 1.31
C GLU A 118 -6.34 33.63 0.68
N HIS A 119 -6.96 32.60 1.25
CA HIS A 119 -6.86 31.22 0.77
C HIS A 119 -8.25 30.67 0.47
N PHE A 120 -8.43 30.10 -0.73
CA PHE A 120 -9.58 29.29 -1.05
C PHE A 120 -9.31 27.85 -0.61
N LEU A 121 -10.11 27.33 0.33
CA LEU A 121 -9.91 26.03 0.96
C LEU A 121 -11.12 25.13 0.73
N THR A 122 -10.88 23.85 0.44
CA THR A 122 -11.93 22.85 0.24
C THR A 122 -11.69 21.69 1.20
N ILE A 123 -12.76 21.22 1.87
CA ILE A 123 -12.80 19.94 2.55
C ILE A 123 -13.76 19.04 1.79
N THR A 124 -13.27 17.91 1.30
CA THR A 124 -14.07 16.87 0.64
C THR A 124 -14.56 15.87 1.67
N LEU A 125 -15.85 15.50 1.59
CA LEU A 125 -16.49 14.57 2.53
C LEU A 125 -17.10 13.37 1.81
N ASP A 126 -17.11 12.22 2.48
CA ASP A 126 -17.91 11.06 2.07
C ASP A 126 -19.39 11.19 2.53
N GLY A 127 -20.24 10.24 2.12
CA GLY A 127 -21.66 10.23 2.49
C GLY A 127 -21.96 10.04 3.98
N ALA A 128 -20.95 9.73 4.79
CA ALA A 128 -21.03 9.63 6.25
C ALA A 128 -20.36 10.81 6.97
N SER A 129 -20.00 11.87 6.23
CA SER A 129 -19.33 13.08 6.70
C SER A 129 -17.86 12.90 7.14
N HIS A 130 -17.18 11.85 6.72
CA HIS A 130 -15.73 11.73 6.93
C HIS A 130 -14.96 12.56 5.92
N ILE A 131 -13.86 13.16 6.35
CA ILE A 131 -12.91 13.82 5.45
C ILE A 131 -12.31 12.77 4.49
N ILE A 132 -12.35 13.09 3.20
CA ILE A 132 -11.67 12.36 2.13
C ILE A 132 -10.34 13.10 1.87
N ASN A 133 -9.22 12.42 2.08
CA ASN A 133 -7.87 12.92 1.77
C ASN A 133 -7.45 12.56 0.34
#